data_AF-A0A520VS04-F1
#
_entry.id   AF-A0A520VS04-F1
#
_cell.length_a   1.000
_cell.length_b   1.000
_cell.length_c   1.000
_cell.angle_alpha   90.00
_cell.angle_beta   90.00
_cell.angle_gamma   90.00
#
_symmetry.space_group_name_H-M   'P 1'
#
loop_
_entity.id
_entity.type
_entity.pdbx_description
1 polymer ?
#
loop_
_entity_poly.entity_id
_entity_poly.type
_entity_poly.pdbx_seq_one_letter_code
_entity_poly.pdbx_strand_id
1 'polypeptide(L)'
;MGWSIDISGSAPRFVNESLMTWNSSINMRASIEAPFLMQLMGMRFRFGAELGTFGFEDAMPPKTAELKGITAMGITSFPVGPGKIKLGIGIIGSSVGSMFESSYGFKFGSLTLRAGVRYAKVLTPGSDVKEAFVAEPETLNWMDGLLAVGIKL
;
A
#
# COMPACT_ATOMS: atom_id res chain seq x y z
N MET A 1 17.47 10.25 -16.40
CA MET A 1 17.11 8.84 -16.13
C MET A 1 17.72 8.53 -14.80
N GLY A 2 16.90 8.33 -13.77
CA GLY A 2 17.40 8.12 -12.42
C GLY A 2 16.33 7.50 -11.55
N TRP A 3 16.73 7.19 -10.32
CA TRP A 3 15.89 6.59 -9.30
C TRP A 3 14.67 7.47 -9.04
N SER A 4 13.52 6.84 -8.80
CA SER A 4 12.33 7.55 -8.33
C SER A 4 12.14 7.20 -6.87
N ILE A 5 11.93 8.21 -6.03
CA ILE A 5 11.51 8.03 -4.65
C ILE A 5 10.09 8.57 -4.54
N ASP A 6 9.17 7.83 -3.94
CA ASP A 6 7.87 8.39 -3.54
C ASP A 6 7.64 8.19 -2.04
N ILE A 7 7.13 9.23 -1.39
CA ILE A 7 6.61 9.19 -0.02
C ILE A 7 5.09 9.38 -0.11
N SER A 8 4.32 8.55 0.59
CA SER A 8 2.87 8.67 0.62
C SER A 8 2.29 8.50 2.02
N GLY A 9 1.24 9.26 2.30
CA GLY A 9 0.38 9.07 3.46
C GLY A 9 -1.02 8.65 3.02
N SER A 10 -1.67 7.77 3.77
CA SER A 10 -3.05 7.37 3.50
C SER A 10 -3.85 7.08 4.76
N ALA A 11 -5.18 7.08 4.61
CA ALA A 11 -6.11 6.72 5.68
C ALA A 11 -7.09 5.66 5.15
N PRO A 12 -7.07 4.43 5.70
CA PRO A 12 -8.07 3.41 5.37
C PRO A 12 -9.48 3.88 5.69
N ARG A 13 -10.41 3.61 4.78
CA ARG A 13 -11.82 4.01 4.93
C ARG A 13 -12.79 2.95 4.46
N PHE A 14 -12.40 2.13 3.49
CA PHE A 14 -13.20 0.99 3.05
C PHE A 14 -12.48 -0.27 3.49
N VAL A 15 -13.14 -1.06 4.31
CA VAL A 15 -12.61 -2.28 4.89
C VAL A 15 -13.63 -3.39 4.69
N ASN A 16 -13.18 -4.64 4.68
CA ASN A 16 -14.10 -5.77 4.61
C ASN A 16 -14.81 -6.01 5.95
N GLU A 17 -15.75 -6.96 5.97
CA GLU A 17 -16.57 -7.28 7.15
C GLU A 17 -15.72 -7.56 8.40
N SER A 18 -14.60 -8.28 8.25
CA SER A 18 -13.69 -8.60 9.34
C SER A 18 -13.06 -7.37 10.01
N LEU A 19 -12.86 -6.29 9.27
CA LEU A 19 -12.26 -5.04 9.75
C LEU A 19 -13.29 -3.92 10.00
N MET A 20 -14.58 -4.18 9.78
CA MET A 20 -15.62 -3.16 9.86
C MET A 20 -15.77 -2.55 11.26
N THR A 21 -15.50 -3.33 12.31
CA THR A 21 -15.50 -2.88 13.71
C THR A 21 -14.15 -2.37 14.19
N TRP A 22 -13.18 -2.20 13.30
CA TRP A 22 -11.82 -1.78 13.64
C TRP A 22 -11.59 -0.32 13.23
N ASN A 23 -10.98 0.45 14.11
CA ASN A 23 -10.53 1.81 13.81
C ASN A 23 -9.21 1.77 13.06
N SER A 24 -9.12 2.53 11.97
CA SER A 24 -7.93 2.64 11.15
C SER A 24 -6.99 3.77 11.60
N SER A 25 -5.68 3.52 11.59
CA SER A 25 -4.66 4.56 11.78
C SER A 25 -4.21 5.19 10.45
N ILE A 26 -3.43 6.27 10.54
CA ILE A 26 -2.74 6.83 9.37
C ILE A 26 -1.59 5.91 8.96
N ASN A 27 -1.50 5.60 7.67
CA ASN A 27 -0.46 4.78 7.09
C ASN A 27 0.56 5.65 6.34
N MET A 28 1.84 5.38 6.52
CA MET A 28 2.94 6.07 5.83
C MET A 28 3.73 5.07 5.00
N ARG A 29 4.18 5.47 3.82
CA ARG A 29 4.97 4.60 2.93
C ARG A 29 6.07 5.39 2.23
N ALA A 30 7.20 4.72 2.04
CA ALA A 30 8.31 5.17 1.23
C ALA A 30 8.62 4.09 0.19
N SER A 31 8.70 4.48 -1.07
CA SER A 31 9.02 3.60 -2.19
C SER A 31 10.20 4.11 -2.98
N ILE A 32 11.00 3.18 -3.49
CA ILE A 32 12.12 3.43 -4.38
C ILE A 32 11.95 2.59 -5.63
N GLU A 33 12.06 3.22 -6.80
CA GLU A 33 11.92 2.57 -8.10
C GLU A 33 13.23 2.69 -8.88
N ALA A 34 13.62 1.57 -9.51
CA ALA A 34 14.80 1.47 -10.32
C ALA A 34 14.81 2.50 -11.48
N PRO A 35 16.00 2.93 -11.93
CA PRO A 35 16.12 3.94 -12.97
C PRO A 35 15.73 3.42 -14.36
N PHE A 36 15.68 2.10 -14.54
CA PHE A 36 15.42 1.45 -15.82
C PHE A 36 13.92 1.37 -16.09
N LEU A 37 13.50 1.92 -17.23
CA LEU A 37 12.13 1.79 -17.73
C LEU A 37 12.08 0.59 -18.67
N MET A 38 11.45 -0.48 -18.22
CA MET A 38 11.22 -1.69 -19.01
C MET A 38 10.01 -1.49 -19.91
N GLN A 39 10.00 -2.13 -21.08
CA GLN A 39 8.86 -2.11 -22.00
C GLN A 39 8.56 -3.53 -22.49
N LEU A 40 7.31 -3.98 -22.29
CA LEU A 40 6.82 -5.27 -22.75
C LEU A 40 5.41 -5.09 -23.31
N MET A 41 5.14 -5.60 -24.51
CA MET A 41 3.81 -5.54 -25.15
C MET A 41 3.19 -4.13 -25.18
N GLY A 42 4.02 -3.08 -25.34
CA GLY A 42 3.58 -1.68 -25.34
C GLY A 42 3.39 -1.05 -23.95
N MET A 43 3.42 -1.84 -22.88
CA MET A 43 3.37 -1.36 -21.50
C MET A 43 4.77 -0.97 -21.00
N ARG A 44 4.89 0.20 -20.37
CA ARG A 44 6.14 0.70 -19.77
C ARG A 44 6.05 0.63 -18.26
N PHE A 45 7.05 0.01 -17.62
CA PHE A 45 7.05 -0.19 -16.17
C PHE A 45 8.44 -0.14 -15.53
N ARG A 46 8.47 0.00 -14.20
CA ARG A 46 9.66 -0.01 -13.37
C ARG A 46 9.47 -0.95 -12.20
N PHE A 47 10.53 -1.66 -11.84
CA PHE A 47 10.55 -2.41 -10.59
C PHE A 47 11.05 -1.53 -9.43
N GLY A 48 10.61 -1.86 -8.23
CA GLY A 48 11.01 -1.15 -7.03
C GLY A 48 10.70 -1.92 -5.77
N ALA A 49 10.95 -1.27 -4.64
CA ALA A 49 10.56 -1.73 -3.33
C ALA A 49 9.80 -0.63 -2.59
N GLU A 50 8.93 -1.04 -1.68
CA GLU A 50 8.19 -0.13 -0.81
C GLU A 50 8.17 -0.65 0.63
N LEU A 51 8.43 0.26 1.56
CA LEU A 51 8.27 0.05 2.99
C LEU A 51 7.16 0.97 3.49
N GLY A 52 6.36 0.49 4.43
CA GLY A 52 5.28 1.29 4.98
C GLY A 52 4.72 0.75 6.27
N THR A 53 3.68 1.40 6.77
CA THR A 53 2.95 1.00 7.96
C THR A 53 1.51 0.65 7.64
N PHE A 54 0.92 -0.18 8.49
CA PHE A 54 -0.52 -0.40 8.55
C PHE A 54 -0.94 -0.50 10.03
N GLY A 55 -2.19 -0.16 10.33
CA GLY A 55 -2.70 -0.25 11.69
C GLY A 55 -4.22 -0.21 11.77
N PHE A 56 -4.74 -1.16 12.53
CA PHE A 56 -6.13 -1.32 12.89
C PHE A 56 -6.22 -1.65 14.38
N GLU A 57 -7.14 -1.01 15.09
CA GLU A 57 -7.39 -1.23 16.51
C GLU A 57 -8.87 -1.58 16.71
N ASP A 58 -9.17 -2.61 17.48
CA ASP A 58 -10.55 -3.01 17.75
C ASP A 58 -11.33 -1.87 18.41
N ALA A 59 -12.48 -1.49 17.83
CA ALA A 59 -13.32 -0.43 18.36
C ALA A 59 -14.34 -0.95 19.39
N MET A 60 -14.56 -2.26 19.49
CA MET A 60 -15.55 -2.86 20.38
C MET A 60 -14.97 -3.06 21.79
N PRO A 61 -15.67 -2.69 22.88
CA PRO A 61 -15.22 -3.02 24.23
C PRO A 61 -15.06 -4.54 24.38
N PRO A 62 -13.91 -5.06 24.87
CA PRO A 62 -12.90 -4.39 25.70
C PRO A 62 -11.70 -3.75 24.97
N LYS A 63 -11.70 -3.61 23.63
CA LYS A 63 -10.65 -2.98 22.80
C LYS A 63 -9.26 -3.57 23.03
N THR A 64 -9.17 -4.89 22.95
CA THR A 64 -7.94 -5.62 23.32
C THR A 64 -7.10 -6.08 22.14
N ALA A 65 -7.69 -6.12 20.93
CA ALA A 65 -7.01 -6.61 19.74
C ALA A 65 -6.44 -5.45 18.90
N GLU A 66 -5.20 -5.63 18.45
CA GLU A 66 -4.50 -4.70 17.57
C GLU A 66 -3.91 -5.48 16.39
N LEU A 67 -4.10 -4.94 15.20
CA LEU A 67 -3.50 -5.44 13.97
C LEU A 67 -2.71 -4.29 13.33
N LYS A 68 -1.45 -4.17 13.73
CA LYS A 68 -0.56 -3.09 13.28
C LYS A 68 0.84 -3.60 13.01
N GLY A 69 1.54 -2.93 12.10
CA GLY A 69 2.91 -3.30 11.78
C GLY A 69 3.46 -2.62 10.54
N ILE A 70 4.46 -3.27 9.95
CA ILE A 70 5.19 -2.79 8.78
C ILE A 70 4.77 -3.60 7.55
N THR A 71 4.70 -2.94 6.41
CA THR A 71 4.58 -3.57 5.10
C THR A 71 5.90 -3.50 4.35
N ALA A 72 6.31 -4.59 3.72
CA ALA A 72 7.46 -4.64 2.82
C ALA A 72 7.03 -5.27 1.49
N MET A 73 7.10 -4.50 0.41
CA MET A 73 6.54 -4.88 -0.88
C MET A 73 7.60 -4.79 -1.99
N GLY A 74 7.65 -5.82 -2.83
CA GLY A 74 8.21 -5.69 -4.18
C GLY A 74 7.14 -5.06 -5.07
N ILE A 75 7.49 -3.99 -5.80
CA ILE A 75 6.52 -3.21 -6.58
C ILE A 75 6.88 -3.15 -8.06
N THR A 76 5.85 -3.13 -8.89
CA THR A 76 5.92 -2.82 -10.32
C THR A 76 5.07 -1.58 -10.58
N SER A 77 5.70 -0.52 -11.08
CA SER A 77 5.07 0.78 -11.29
C SER A 77 4.94 1.10 -12.78
N PHE A 78 3.74 1.46 -13.22
CA PHE A 78 3.41 1.84 -14.58
C PHE A 78 3.15 3.35 -14.63
N PRO A 79 4.01 4.14 -15.28
CA PRO A 79 3.77 5.57 -15.48
C PRO A 79 2.66 5.78 -16.51
N VAL A 80 1.60 6.50 -16.16
CA VAL A 80 0.45 6.77 -17.05
C VAL A 80 0.16 8.27 -17.07
N GLY A 81 0.72 8.98 -18.06
CA GLY A 81 0.63 10.44 -18.11
C GLY A 81 1.23 11.06 -16.85
N PRO A 82 0.51 11.95 -16.14
CA PRO A 82 0.95 12.48 -14.85
C PRO A 82 0.55 11.59 -13.65
N GLY A 83 -0.11 10.45 -13.91
CA GLY A 83 -0.46 9.44 -12.94
C GLY A 83 0.51 8.25 -12.89
N LYS A 84 0.24 7.33 -11.97
CA LYS A 84 1.01 6.11 -11.76
C LYS A 84 0.10 5.01 -11.22
N ILE A 85 0.22 3.82 -11.81
CA ILE A 85 -0.34 2.59 -11.28
C ILE A 85 0.79 1.81 -10.61
N LYS A 86 0.58 1.25 -9.42
CA LYS A 86 1.53 0.33 -8.79
C LYS A 86 0.85 -0.98 -8.48
N LEU A 87 1.55 -2.07 -8.73
CA LEU A 87 1.19 -3.42 -8.30
C LEU A 87 2.28 -3.89 -7.35
N GLY A 88 1.93 -4.63 -6.32
CA GLY A 88 2.96 -5.24 -5.47
C GLY A 88 2.51 -6.48 -4.75
N ILE A 89 3.52 -7.22 -4.33
CA ILE A 89 3.40 -8.44 -3.53
C ILE A 89 4.52 -8.42 -2.49
N GLY A 90 4.24 -8.95 -1.31
CA GLY A 90 5.22 -9.00 -0.25
C GLY A 90 4.58 -9.33 1.08
N ILE A 91 5.07 -8.68 2.14
CA ILE A 91 4.71 -8.96 3.51
C ILE A 91 3.93 -7.78 4.09
N ILE A 92 2.86 -8.09 4.81
CA ILE A 92 2.05 -7.19 5.63
C ILE A 92 2.11 -7.75 7.05
N GLY A 93 2.91 -7.14 7.92
CA GLY A 93 3.15 -7.66 9.26
C GLY A 93 3.84 -9.02 9.18
N SER A 94 3.14 -10.08 9.59
CA SER A 94 3.61 -11.47 9.43
C SER A 94 2.92 -12.23 8.29
N SER A 95 1.99 -11.58 7.59
CA SER A 95 1.15 -12.16 6.54
C SER A 95 1.72 -11.91 5.14
N VAL A 96 1.45 -12.80 4.19
CA VAL A 96 1.72 -12.54 2.77
C VAL A 96 0.57 -11.72 2.19
N GLY A 97 0.88 -10.66 1.46
CA GLY A 97 -0.12 -9.76 0.91
C GLY A 97 0.22 -9.21 -0.47
N SER A 98 -0.79 -8.61 -1.08
CA SER A 98 -0.71 -7.89 -2.36
C SER A 98 -1.27 -6.49 -2.23
N MET A 99 -0.82 -5.60 -3.11
CA MET A 99 -1.34 -4.25 -3.23
C MET A 99 -1.58 -3.85 -4.68
N PHE A 100 -2.57 -2.97 -4.85
CA PHE A 100 -2.86 -2.26 -6.09
C PHE A 100 -3.02 -0.78 -5.75
N GLU A 101 -2.31 0.10 -6.45
CA GLU A 101 -2.40 1.54 -6.29
C GLU A 101 -2.72 2.18 -7.64
N SER A 102 -3.70 3.10 -7.65
CA SER A 102 -3.97 3.96 -8.80
C SER A 102 -3.96 5.39 -8.33
N SER A 103 -3.05 6.19 -8.89
CA SER A 103 -2.88 7.60 -8.52
C SER A 103 -2.78 8.49 -9.76
N TYR A 104 -3.31 9.69 -9.64
CA TYR A 104 -3.23 10.73 -10.65
C TYR A 104 -2.80 12.05 -10.02
N GLY A 105 -2.15 12.91 -10.79
CA GLY A 105 -1.60 14.11 -10.20
C GLY A 105 -0.98 15.10 -11.18
N PHE A 106 -0.09 15.92 -10.65
CA PHE A 106 0.58 17.00 -11.36
C PHE A 106 2.07 16.93 -11.14
N LYS A 107 2.82 17.27 -12.19
CA LYS A 107 4.28 17.29 -12.19
C LYS A 107 4.78 18.73 -12.18
N PHE A 108 5.62 19.06 -11.21
CA PHE A 108 6.28 20.35 -11.05
C PHE A 108 7.80 20.13 -11.14
N GLY A 109 8.34 20.14 -12.35
CA GLY A 109 9.78 19.87 -12.58
C GLY A 109 10.17 18.45 -12.18
N SER A 110 11.03 18.30 -11.16
CA SER A 110 11.45 17.00 -10.60
C SER A 110 10.46 16.44 -9.56
N LEU A 111 9.56 17.28 -9.03
CA LEU A 111 8.54 16.90 -8.05
C LEU A 111 7.24 16.47 -8.74
N THR A 112 6.56 15.49 -8.17
CA THR A 112 5.22 15.06 -8.59
C THR A 112 4.33 14.97 -7.37
N LEU A 113 3.17 15.61 -7.40
CA LEU A 113 2.13 15.46 -6.37
C LEU A 113 1.02 14.60 -6.95
N ARG A 114 0.62 13.53 -6.27
CA ARG A 114 -0.43 12.61 -6.71
C ARG A 114 -1.44 12.34 -5.60
N ALA A 115 -2.70 12.22 -5.96
CA ALA A 115 -3.76 11.70 -5.12
C ALA A 115 -4.27 10.40 -5.75
N GLY A 116 -4.72 9.45 -4.93
CA GLY A 116 -5.11 8.16 -5.45
C GLY A 116 -5.84 7.29 -4.45
N VAL A 117 -6.08 6.06 -4.89
CA VAL A 117 -6.63 4.99 -4.07
C VAL A 117 -5.67 3.82 -4.09
N ARG A 118 -5.61 3.13 -2.96
CA ARG A 118 -4.82 1.91 -2.82
C ARG A 118 -5.64 0.84 -2.16
N TYR A 119 -5.62 -0.33 -2.78
CA TYR A 119 -6.18 -1.56 -2.25
C TYR A 119 -5.04 -2.44 -1.73
N ALA A 120 -5.23 -3.03 -0.56
CA ALA A 120 -4.34 -4.00 0.03
C ALA A 120 -5.13 -5.23 0.46
N LYS A 121 -4.57 -6.40 0.23
CA LYS A 121 -5.19 -7.69 0.55
C LYS A 121 -4.15 -8.62 1.16
N VAL A 122 -4.49 -9.23 2.29
CA VAL A 122 -3.78 -10.40 2.81
C VAL A 122 -4.20 -11.62 1.99
N LEU A 123 -3.20 -12.32 1.48
CA LEU A 123 -3.35 -13.53 0.68
C LEU A 123 -3.17 -14.78 1.55
N THR A 124 -2.28 -14.73 2.54
CA THR A 124 -2.03 -15.82 3.47
C THR A 124 -1.85 -15.26 4.87
N PRO A 125 -2.77 -15.53 5.80
CA PRO A 125 -2.70 -15.06 7.18
C PRO A 125 -1.48 -15.58 7.94
N GLY A 126 -0.73 -14.65 8.54
CA GLY A 126 0.38 -14.91 9.44
C GLY A 126 -0.07 -15.02 10.91
N SER A 127 0.89 -15.05 11.83
CA SER A 127 0.62 -15.11 13.27
C SER A 127 -0.11 -13.87 13.77
N ASP A 128 0.23 -12.68 13.26
CA ASP A 128 -0.43 -11.42 13.60
C ASP A 128 -1.96 -11.45 13.38
N VAL A 129 -2.40 -11.98 12.23
CA VAL A 129 -3.83 -12.14 11.95
C VAL A 129 -4.45 -13.25 12.82
N LYS A 130 -3.74 -14.35 13.05
CA LYS A 130 -4.26 -15.47 13.86
C LYS A 130 -4.38 -15.14 15.35
N GLU A 131 -3.55 -14.24 15.85
CA GLU A 131 -3.59 -13.76 17.23
C GLU A 131 -4.63 -12.65 17.41
N ALA A 132 -4.83 -11.81 16.39
CA ALA A 132 -5.75 -10.67 16.43
C ALA A 132 -7.23 -11.07 16.30
N PHE A 133 -7.54 -12.22 15.71
CA PHE A 133 -8.92 -12.67 15.48
C PHE A 133 -9.22 -14.00 16.19
N VAL A 134 -10.40 -14.09 16.84
CA VAL A 134 -10.88 -15.32 17.50
C VAL A 134 -11.09 -16.46 16.50
N ALA A 135 -11.53 -16.12 15.29
CA ALA A 135 -11.64 -17.04 14.15
C ALA A 135 -10.94 -16.40 12.95
N GLU A 136 -10.13 -17.19 12.23
CA GLU A 136 -9.38 -16.69 11.08
C GLU A 136 -10.34 -16.15 10.00
N PRO A 137 -10.18 -14.88 9.57
CA PRO A 137 -11.09 -14.30 8.58
C PRO A 137 -10.84 -14.89 7.20
N GLU A 138 -11.90 -15.24 6.47
CA GLU A 138 -11.81 -15.79 5.11
C GLU A 138 -11.10 -14.83 4.13
N THR A 139 -11.28 -13.54 4.35
CA THR A 139 -10.57 -12.49 3.62
C THR A 139 -10.17 -11.39 4.58
N LEU A 140 -9.06 -10.72 4.29
CA LEU A 140 -8.67 -9.51 5.02
C LEU A 140 -8.13 -8.50 4.02
N ASN A 141 -8.88 -7.43 3.80
CA ASN A 141 -8.54 -6.42 2.81
C ASN A 141 -9.10 -5.05 3.17
N TRP A 142 -8.44 -4.03 2.66
CA TRP A 142 -8.86 -2.65 2.83
C TRP A 142 -8.46 -1.81 1.62
N MET A 143 -9.14 -0.68 1.50
CA MET A 143 -8.85 0.37 0.55
C MET A 143 -8.72 1.71 1.28
N ASP A 144 -7.66 2.42 0.95
CA ASP A 144 -7.32 3.72 1.51
C ASP A 144 -7.16 4.79 0.42
N GLY A 145 -7.53 6.02 0.76
CA GLY A 145 -7.25 7.20 -0.06
C GLY A 145 -5.86 7.71 0.30
N LEU A 146 -5.02 7.96 -0.71
CA LEU A 146 -3.61 8.34 -0.52
C LEU A 146 -3.26 9.69 -1.14
N LEU A 147 -2.29 10.36 -0.52
CA LEU A 147 -1.54 11.46 -1.10
C LEU A 147 -0.08 11.06 -1.19
N ALA A 148 0.53 11.27 -2.34
CA ALA A 148 1.91 10.90 -2.62
C ALA A 148 2.72 12.07 -3.20
N VAL A 149 3.96 12.17 -2.74
CA VAL A 149 4.97 13.09 -3.24
C VAL A 149 6.09 12.27 -3.84
N GLY A 150 6.31 12.42 -5.14
CA GLY A 150 7.33 11.74 -5.90
C GLY A 150 8.47 12.67 -6.31
N ILE A 151 9.70 12.21 -6.15
CA ILE A 151 10.92 12.90 -6.56
C ILE A 151 11.62 12.02 -7.59
N LYS A 152 11.93 12.61 -8.75
CA LYS A 152 12.82 11.98 -9.73
C LYS A 152 14.23 12.55 -9.57
N LEU A 153 15.18 11.65 -9.33
CA LEU A 153 16.61 11.93 -9.30
C LEU A 153 17.21 11.83 -10.70
#